data_AF-A0A930V328-F1
#
_entry.id   AF-A0A930V328-F1
#
_cell.length_a   1.000
_cell.length_b   1.000
_cell.length_c   1.000
_cell.angle_alpha   90.00
_cell.angle_beta   90.00
_cell.angle_gamma   90.00
#
_symmetry.space_group_name_H-M   'P 1'
#
loop_
_entity.id
_entity.type
_entity.pdbx_description
1 polymer ?
#
loop_
_entity_poly.entity_id
_entity_poly.type
_entity_poly.pdbx_seq_one_letter_code
_entity_poly.pdbx_strand_id
1 'polypeptide(L)'
;MMHDWYGSHGGMGGMAGGAEWWQWLLVVGAIIVLLVVAAAVVVLVVTLRDIGAGRRRESHDPPRAPVALHGDELILAELLARGEIDEAEFLARRHALRRAPEAR
;
A
#
# COMPACT_ATOMS: atom_id res chain seq x y z
N MET A 1 -44.55 -27.28 -33.00
CA MET A 1 -45.09 -26.95 -31.67
C MET A 1 -44.05 -27.50 -30.69
N MET A 2 -43.06 -26.72 -30.23
CA MET A 2 -43.14 -25.68 -29.18
C MET A 2 -43.60 -26.32 -27.85
N HIS A 3 -43.02 -26.17 -26.67
CA HIS A 3 -41.96 -25.31 -26.10
C HIS A 3 -41.88 -25.66 -24.60
N ASP A 4 -41.10 -26.65 -24.16
CA ASP A 4 -41.23 -27.08 -22.75
C ASP A 4 -40.02 -27.85 -22.23
N TRP A 5 -38.88 -27.17 -22.17
CA TRP A 5 -37.93 -27.43 -21.08
C TRP A 5 -37.06 -26.23 -20.71
N TYR A 6 -37.66 -25.04 -20.70
CA TYR A 6 -37.13 -23.89 -19.95
C TYR A 6 -37.96 -23.79 -18.68
N GLY A 7 -37.58 -24.50 -17.62
CA GLY A 7 -38.47 -24.55 -16.45
C GLY A 7 -37.93 -25.23 -15.21
N SER A 8 -36.63 -25.11 -14.93
CA SER A 8 -36.12 -25.47 -13.59
C SER A 8 -34.95 -24.60 -13.18
N HIS A 9 -35.13 -23.28 -13.23
CA HIS A 9 -34.30 -22.31 -12.49
C HIS A 9 -35.19 -21.55 -11.49
N GLY A 10 -36.15 -22.26 -10.90
CA GLY A 10 -37.10 -21.73 -9.94
C GLY A 10 -36.57 -21.84 -8.53
N GLY A 11 -35.98 -20.76 -8.04
CA GLY A 11 -36.23 -20.29 -6.67
C GLY A 11 -35.57 -21.06 -5.52
N MET A 12 -34.27 -20.84 -5.33
CA MET A 12 -33.66 -20.83 -3.99
C MET A 12 -33.21 -19.42 -3.58
N GLY A 13 -33.97 -18.39 -3.98
CA GLY A 13 -33.72 -16.99 -3.58
C GLY A 13 -34.35 -16.58 -2.23
N GLY A 14 -35.12 -17.48 -1.59
CA GLY A 14 -35.96 -17.16 -0.44
C GLY A 14 -35.30 -17.25 0.94
N MET A 15 -34.06 -17.74 1.04
CA MET A 15 -33.27 -17.78 2.28
C MET A 15 -32.09 -16.79 2.26
N ALA A 16 -32.04 -15.87 1.28
CA ALA A 16 -30.91 -14.98 1.06
C ALA A 16 -30.87 -13.75 2.00
N GLY A 17 -32.02 -13.31 2.55
CA GLY A 17 -32.07 -12.10 3.39
C GLY A 17 -31.26 -12.18 4.70
N GLY A 18 -30.99 -13.40 5.20
CA GLY A 18 -30.12 -13.64 6.35
C GLY A 18 -28.63 -13.83 5.99
N ALA A 19 -28.32 -14.16 4.73
CA ALA A 19 -26.94 -14.36 4.29
C ALA A 19 -26.25 -13.04 3.90
N GLU A 20 -27.02 -12.06 3.44
CA GLU A 20 -26.49 -10.77 2.97
C GLU A 20 -25.83 -9.96 4.10
N TRP A 21 -26.43 -9.87 5.29
CA TRP A 21 -25.82 -9.13 6.41
C TRP A 21 -24.57 -9.82 6.96
N TRP A 22 -24.50 -11.16 6.93
CA TRP A 22 -23.31 -11.92 7.28
C TRP A 22 -22.16 -11.67 6.29
N GLN A 23 -22.44 -11.58 4.99
CA GLN A 23 -21.45 -11.20 3.99
C GLN A 23 -20.91 -9.78 4.23
N TRP A 24 -21.77 -8.82 4.58
CA TRP A 24 -21.33 -7.46 4.92
C TRP A 24 -20.38 -7.44 6.11
N LEU A 25 -20.66 -8.22 7.16
CA LEU A 25 -19.77 -8.33 8.32
C LEU A 25 -18.39 -8.88 7.97
N LEU A 26 -18.30 -9.85 7.06
CA LEU A 26 -17.02 -10.40 6.60
C LEU A 26 -16.22 -9.37 5.82
N VAL A 27 -16.86 -8.62 4.91
CA VAL A 27 -16.21 -7.57 4.12
C VAL A 27 -15.73 -6.44 5.02
N VAL A 28 -16.58 -5.95 5.92
CA VAL A 28 -16.22 -4.90 6.87
C VAL A 28 -15.10 -5.38 7.80
N GLY A 29 -15.18 -6.62 8.29
CA GLY A 29 -14.14 -7.23 9.10
C GLY A 29 -12.80 -7.30 8.37
N ALA A 30 -12.80 -7.73 7.11
CA ALA A 30 -11.60 -7.79 6.28
C ALA A 30 -10.98 -6.40 6.07
N ILE A 31 -11.81 -5.38 5.81
CA ILE A 31 -11.36 -3.99 5.67
C ILE A 31 -10.73 -3.50 6.98
N ILE A 32 -11.37 -3.74 8.12
CA ILE A 32 -10.84 -3.33 9.44
C ILE A 32 -9.49 -3.99 9.70
N VAL A 33 -9.38 -5.30 9.45
CA VAL A 33 -8.10 -6.02 9.62
C VAL A 33 -7.03 -5.41 8.71
N LEU A 34 -7.36 -5.13 7.46
CA LEU A 34 -6.43 -4.50 6.52
C LEU A 34 -5.99 -3.11 6.98
N LEU A 35 -6.92 -2.29 7.50
CA LEU A 35 -6.61 -0.98 8.07
C LEU A 35 -5.71 -1.09 9.31
N VAL A 36 -5.96 -2.07 10.19
CA VAL A 36 -5.13 -2.30 11.38
C VAL A 36 -3.72 -2.72 10.98
N VAL A 37 -3.59 -3.64 10.01
CA VAL A 37 -2.28 -4.07 9.49
C VAL A 37 -1.55 -2.90 8.84
N ALA A 38 -2.23 -2.12 8.01
CA ALA A 38 -1.65 -0.93 7.38
C ALA A 38 -1.17 0.09 8.43
N ALA A 39 -2.00 0.39 9.44
CA ALA A 39 -1.63 1.28 10.54
C ALA A 39 -0.43 0.76 11.33
N ALA A 40 -0.38 -0.55 11.62
CA ALA A 40 0.75 -1.17 12.30
C ALA A 40 2.05 -1.05 11.48
N VAL A 41 1.97 -1.25 10.17
CA VAL A 41 3.11 -1.06 9.26
C VAL A 41 3.57 0.40 9.26
N VAL A 42 2.65 1.36 9.19
CA VAL A 42 2.98 2.80 9.26
C VAL A 42 3.68 3.13 10.58
N VAL A 43 3.14 2.66 11.71
CA VAL A 43 3.76 2.88 13.03
C VAL A 43 5.14 2.25 13.10
N LEU A 44 5.31 1.03 12.58
CA LEU A 44 6.61 0.36 12.53
C LEU A 44 7.62 1.18 11.71
N VAL A 45 7.24 1.64 10.52
CA VAL A 45 8.10 2.46 9.65
C VAL A 45 8.46 3.78 10.33
N VAL A 46 7.49 4.47 10.93
CA VAL A 46 7.73 5.73 11.65
C VAL A 46 8.66 5.51 12.84
N THR A 47 8.45 4.44 13.61
CA THR A 47 9.28 4.11 14.78
C THR A 47 10.71 3.77 14.36
N LEU A 48 10.89 2.95 13.32
CA LEU A 48 12.20 2.64 12.76
C LEU A 48 12.89 3.88 12.19
N ARG A 49 12.12 4.79 11.55
CA ARG A 49 12.63 6.06 11.04
C ARG A 49 13.09 6.99 12.18
N ASP A 50 12.34 7.08 13.27
CA ASP A 50 12.67 7.95 14.40
C ASP A 50 13.88 7.43 15.18
N ILE A 51 13.96 6.11 15.38
CA ILE A 51 15.13 5.45 16.00
C ILE A 51 16.37 5.55 15.09
N GLY A 52 16.20 5.44 13.77
CA GLY A 52 17.27 5.64 12.78
C GLY A 52 17.73 7.11 12.68
N ALA A 53 16.83 8.07 12.86
CA ALA A 53 17.14 9.50 12.87
C ALA A 53 17.77 9.96 14.19
N GLY A 54 17.46 9.31 15.31
CA GLY A 54 18.02 9.59 16.63
C GLY A 54 19.53 9.35 16.76
N ARG A 55 20.15 8.60 15.83
CA ARG A 55 21.61 8.37 15.80
C ARG A 55 22.41 9.38 14.96
N ARG A 56 21.76 10.44 14.43
CA ARG A 56 22.38 11.53 13.65
C ARG A 56 22.19 12.92 14.26
N ARG A 57 22.04 13.03 15.58
CA ARG A 57 22.00 14.33 16.29
C ARG A 57 23.18 14.51 17.22
N GLU A 58 24.38 14.57 16.66
CA GLU A 58 25.50 15.25 17.33
C GLU A 58 26.59 15.58 16.30
N SER A 59 26.42 16.70 15.61
CA SER A 59 27.51 17.53 15.06
C SER A 59 26.89 18.79 14.47
N HIS A 60 27.14 19.92 15.14
CA HIS A 60 26.90 21.28 14.64
C HIS A 60 27.71 21.52 13.37
N ASP A 61 27.07 21.52 12.20
CA ASP A 61 27.63 22.10 10.97
C ASP A 61 26.50 22.49 10.00
N PRO A 62 26.39 23.75 9.50
CA PRO A 62 25.54 24.08 8.36
C PRO A 62 26.34 23.98 7.05
N PRO A 63 25.75 23.85 5.84
CA PRO A 63 24.50 23.26 5.39
C PRO A 63 24.74 22.18 4.28
N ARG A 64 24.06 21.02 4.30
CA ARG A 64 23.85 20.17 3.10
C ARG A 64 22.89 19.03 3.40
N ALA A 65 21.86 18.93 2.57
CA ALA A 65 20.78 17.96 2.63
C ALA A 65 21.24 16.50 2.75
N PRO A 66 20.69 15.76 3.73
CA PRO A 66 20.47 14.32 3.61
C PRO A 66 18.97 13.97 3.51
N VAL A 67 18.07 14.96 3.68
CA VAL A 67 16.62 14.75 3.69
C VAL A 67 16.01 14.71 2.28
N ALA A 68 16.65 15.36 1.30
CA ALA A 68 16.17 15.38 -0.09
C ALA A 68 16.19 13.99 -0.75
N LEU A 69 17.21 13.17 -0.48
CA LEU A 69 17.33 11.81 -1.01
C LEU A 69 16.21 10.87 -0.54
N HIS A 70 15.79 10.99 0.72
CA HIS A 70 14.64 10.24 1.23
C HIS A 70 13.32 10.75 0.62
N GLY A 71 13.23 12.06 0.36
CA GLY A 71 12.11 12.68 -0.34
C GLY A 71 11.96 12.17 -1.77
N ASP A 72 13.06 12.05 -2.52
CA ASP A 72 13.04 11.59 -3.91
C ASP A 72 12.62 10.11 -4.03
N GLU A 73 13.07 9.24 -3.11
CA GLU A 73 12.63 7.84 -3.07
C GLU A 73 11.15 7.72 -2.65
N LEU A 74 10.67 8.60 -1.76
CA LEU A 74 9.25 8.71 -1.37
C LEU A 74 8.37 9.18 -2.53
N ILE A 75 8.82 10.15 -3.33
CA ILE A 75 8.10 10.62 -4.52
C ILE A 75 8.00 9.50 -5.56
N LEU A 76 9.08 8.76 -5.80
CA LEU A 76 9.06 7.62 -6.72
C LEU A 76 8.10 6.51 -6.25
N ALA A 77 8.02 6.24 -4.95
CA ALA A 77 7.09 5.26 -4.39
C ALA A 77 5.62 5.72 -4.51
N GLU A 78 5.34 7.01 -4.29
CA GLU A 78 4.01 7.59 -4.49
C GLU A 78 3.59 7.53 -5.98
N LEU A 79 4.53 7.78 -6.89
CA LEU A 79 4.26 7.71 -8.32
C LEU A 79 4.01 6.27 -8.81
N LEU A 80 4.71 5.28 -8.24
CA LEU A 80 4.46 3.85 -8.48
C LEU A 80 3.08 3.43 -7.93
N ALA A 81 2.71 3.90 -6.74
CA ALA A 81 1.40 3.62 -6.14
C ALA A 81 0.23 4.23 -6.94
N ARG A 82 0.47 5.35 -7.62
CA ARG A 82 -0.48 5.95 -8.59
C ARG A 82 -0.49 5.27 -9.96
N GLY A 83 0.49 4.41 -10.25
CA GLY A 83 0.67 3.79 -11.56
C GLY A 83 1.14 4.75 -12.65
N GLU A 84 1.68 5.93 -12.29
CA GLU A 84 2.24 6.89 -13.25
C GLU A 84 3.62 6.44 -13.78
N ILE A 85 4.25 5.49 -13.10
CA ILE A 85 5.56 4.93 -13.43
C ILE A 85 5.51 3.42 -13.22
N ASP A 86 6.16 2.70 -14.12
CA ASP A 86 6.27 1.25 -14.08
C ASP A 86 7.34 0.79 -13.06
N GLU A 87 7.19 -0.44 -12.58
CA GLU A 87 8.11 -1.07 -11.61
C GLU A 87 9.56 -1.09 -12.14
N ALA A 88 9.73 -1.34 -13.43
CA ALA A 88 11.05 -1.36 -14.07
C ALA A 88 11.73 0.02 -14.02
N GLU A 89 10.95 1.09 -14.18
CA GLU A 89 11.44 2.46 -14.13
C GLU A 89 11.68 2.92 -12.68
N PHE A 90 10.87 2.46 -11.73
CA PHE A 90 11.08 2.68 -10.30
C PHE A 90 12.43 2.11 -9.86
N LEU A 91 12.70 0.86 -10.23
CA LEU A 91 13.95 0.20 -9.90
C LEU A 91 15.15 0.89 -10.56
N ALA A 92 15.05 1.27 -11.82
CA ALA A 92 16.13 1.98 -12.53
C ALA A 92 16.48 3.32 -11.87
N ARG A 93 15.46 4.13 -11.52
CA ARG A 93 15.67 5.44 -10.87
C ARG A 93 16.16 5.28 -9.44
N ARG A 94 15.65 4.30 -8.69
CA ARG A 94 16.12 3.96 -7.34
C ARG A 94 17.58 3.51 -7.33
N HIS A 95 17.99 2.70 -8.31
CA HIS A 95 19.39 2.29 -8.45
C HIS A 95 20.31 3.47 -8.82
N ALA A 96 19.85 4.42 -9.61
CA ALA A 96 20.60 5.64 -9.90
C ALA A 96 20.76 6.54 -8.66
N LEU A 97 19.68 6.75 -7.91
CA LEU A 97 19.66 7.48 -6.63
C LEU A 97 20.57 6.83 -5.57
N ARG A 98 20.74 5.50 -5.60
CA ARG A 98 21.65 4.76 -4.70
C ARG A 98 23.11 4.71 -5.15
N ARG A 99 23.41 4.94 -6.43
CA ARG A 99 24.80 5.02 -6.95
C ARG A 99 25.39 6.44 -6.91
N ALA A 100 24.55 7.46 -7.02
CA ALA A 100 24.95 8.86 -6.83
C ALA A 100 25.60 9.24 -5.46
N PRO A 101 25.32 8.57 -4.32
CA PRO A 101 25.94 8.88 -3.04
C PRO A 101 27.35 8.27 -2.87
N GLU A 102 27.79 7.36 -3.76
CA GLU A 102 29.13 6.73 -3.69
C GLU A 102 30.18 7.43 -4.58
N ALA A 103 29.78 8.39 -5.42
CA ALA A 103 30.65 9.04 -6.41
C ALA A 103 31.19 10.43 -5.96
N ARG A 104 31.32 10.67 -4.65
CA ARG A 104 31.94 11.88 -4.08
C ARG A 104 32.97 11.54 -3.02
#